data_AF-A0A358S6C9-F1
#
_entry.id   AF-A0A358S6C9-F1
#
_cell.length_a   1.000
_cell.length_b   1.000
_cell.length_c   1.000
_cell.angle_alpha   90.00
_cell.angle_beta   90.00
_cell.angle_gamma   90.00
#
_symmetry.space_group_name_H-M   'P 1'
#
loop_
_entity.id
_entity.type
_entity.pdbx_description
1 polymer ?
#
loop_
_entity_poly.entity_id
_entity_poly.type
_entity_poly.pdbx_seq_one_letter_code
_entity_poly.pdbx_strand_id
1 'polypeptide(L)'
;MKKYEMFSVISKNTGLSLKACETLYNKLIIIIERTLEYESTIDISDFGVFKTRYRNEDMQSRLQFLEVDSQRRVPIFIPSKEFVAQLNDLEVKPQNVSKHELRCKSDSTYEINLKAQSKLGALGYSIKLSRDERWRILIEKAIPLFGMKSVESHILWLIKLKKKDRHRDYRSAIFEWEYDLKRLRELNLKY
;
A
#
# COMPACT_ATOMS: atom_id res chain seq x y z
N MET A 1 -2.95 12.24 13.45
CA MET A 1 -4.00 11.73 14.35
C MET A 1 -4.14 10.24 14.12
N LYS A 2 -4.06 9.42 15.18
CA LYS A 2 -4.20 7.95 15.09
C LYS A 2 -5.69 7.55 15.09
N LYS A 3 -6.01 6.36 14.58
CA LYS A 3 -7.39 5.85 14.46
C LYS A 3 -8.18 5.88 15.79
N TYR A 4 -7.55 5.49 16.90
CA TYR A 4 -8.19 5.54 18.22
C TYR A 4 -8.45 6.96 18.73
N GLU A 5 -7.58 7.92 18.40
CA GLU A 5 -7.73 9.33 18.78
C GLU A 5 -8.93 9.93 18.06
N MET A 6 -9.07 9.62 16.78
CA MET A 6 -10.24 10.00 15.97
C MET A 6 -11.54 9.43 16.55
N PHE A 7 -11.55 8.16 16.97
CA PHE A 7 -12.74 7.56 17.60
C PHE A 7 -13.11 8.25 18.91
N SER A 8 -12.12 8.65 19.70
CA SER A 8 -12.36 9.43 20.91
C SER A 8 -12.98 10.79 20.60
N VAL A 9 -12.50 11.49 19.57
CA VAL A 9 -13.07 12.77 19.11
C VAL A 9 -14.52 12.59 18.62
N ILE A 10 -14.78 11.59 17.78
CA ILE A 10 -16.13 11.31 17.27
C ILE A 10 -17.07 10.95 18.42
N SER A 11 -16.63 10.10 19.35
CA SER A 11 -17.41 9.69 20.52
C SER A 11 -17.82 10.89 21.37
N LYS A 12 -16.88 11.82 21.64
CA LYS A 12 -17.14 13.05 22.39
C LYS A 12 -18.16 13.97 21.69
N ASN A 13 -18.08 14.09 20.36
CA ASN A 13 -18.95 14.99 19.60
C ASN A 13 -20.34 14.41 19.29
N THR A 14 -20.49 13.08 19.29
CA THR A 14 -21.73 12.41 18.89
C THR A 14 -22.44 11.70 20.05
N GLY A 15 -21.79 11.52 21.19
CA GLY A 15 -22.28 10.72 22.31
C GLY A 15 -22.26 9.20 22.07
N LEU A 16 -21.75 8.75 20.91
CA LEU A 16 -21.66 7.33 20.58
C LEU A 16 -20.56 6.63 21.40
N SER A 17 -20.76 5.34 21.69
CA SER A 17 -19.70 4.52 22.29
C SER A 17 -18.53 4.34 21.32
N LEU A 18 -17.32 4.15 21.86
CA LEU A 18 -16.13 3.92 21.03
C LEU A 18 -16.30 2.73 20.07
N LYS A 19 -16.98 1.67 20.52
CA LYS A 19 -17.29 0.49 19.70
C LYS A 19 -18.25 0.82 18.55
N ALA A 20 -19.22 1.70 18.79
CA ALA A 20 -20.12 2.19 17.74
C ALA A 20 -19.38 3.07 16.73
N CYS A 21 -18.50 3.99 17.18
CA CYS A 21 -17.66 4.80 16.32
C CYS A 21 -16.76 3.95 15.41
N GLU A 22 -16.12 2.92 15.98
CA GLU A 22 -15.29 1.99 15.22
C GLU A 22 -16.11 1.21 14.18
N THR A 23 -17.30 0.74 14.57
CA THR A 23 -18.20 0.02 13.67
C THR A 23 -18.63 0.91 12.50
N LEU A 24 -19.01 2.15 12.76
CA LEU A 24 -19.41 3.12 11.73
C LEU A 24 -18.24 3.47 10.81
N TYR A 25 -17.04 3.67 11.36
CA TYR A 25 -15.85 3.90 10.57
C TYR A 25 -15.56 2.73 9.62
N ASN A 26 -15.55 1.50 10.13
CA ASN A 26 -15.27 0.32 9.30
C ASN A 26 -16.35 0.15 8.21
N LYS A 27 -17.63 0.41 8.52
CA LYS A 27 -18.71 0.42 7.52
C LYS A 27 -18.50 1.49 6.45
N LEU A 28 -18.11 2.70 6.85
CA LEU A 28 -17.82 3.81 5.93
C LEU A 28 -16.67 3.45 4.97
N ILE A 29 -15.58 2.88 5.49
CA ILE A 29 -14.45 2.43 4.67
C ILE A 29 -14.90 1.37 3.66
N ILE A 30 -15.65 0.36 4.09
CA ILE A 30 -16.17 -0.69 3.19
C ILE A 30 -17.05 -0.09 2.09
N ILE A 31 -17.92 0.88 2.42
CA ILE A 31 -18.77 1.57 1.45
C ILE A 31 -17.92 2.32 0.43
N ILE A 32 -16.90 3.05 0.90
CA ILE A 32 -16.00 3.81 0.02
C ILE A 32 -15.24 2.87 -0.91
N GLU A 33 -14.63 1.81 -0.38
CA GLU A 33 -13.87 0.82 -1.15
C GLU A 33 -14.74 0.13 -2.21
N ARG A 34 -15.93 -0.33 -1.83
CA ARG A 34 -16.88 -0.96 -2.77
C ARG A 34 -17.34 0.01 -3.86
N THR A 35 -17.66 1.25 -3.49
CA THR A 35 -18.15 2.22 -4.47
C THR A 35 -17.07 2.57 -5.50
N LEU A 36 -15.80 2.66 -5.06
CA LEU A 36 -14.66 2.91 -5.94
C LEU A 36 -14.30 1.69 -6.81
N GLU A 37 -14.64 0.48 -6.37
CA GLU A 37 -14.50 -0.75 -7.17
C GLU A 37 -15.40 -0.75 -8.42
N TYR A 38 -16.61 -0.20 -8.30
CA TYR A 38 -17.60 -0.06 -9.38
C TYR A 38 -17.46 1.26 -10.17
N GLU A 39 -16.26 1.87 -10.20
CA GLU A 39 -15.95 3.09 -10.98
C GLU A 39 -16.82 4.30 -10.66
N SER A 40 -17.51 4.26 -9.52
CA SER A 40 -18.37 5.35 -9.08
C SER A 40 -17.53 6.39 -8.32
N THR A 41 -17.89 7.65 -8.51
CA THR A 41 -17.32 8.76 -7.73
C THR A 41 -18.11 8.93 -6.44
N ILE A 42 -17.42 9.18 -5.34
CA ILE A 42 -18.06 9.56 -4.07
C ILE A 42 -17.74 11.02 -3.85
N ASP A 43 -18.76 11.85 -3.94
CA ASP A 43 -18.68 13.24 -3.55
C ASP A 43 -19.17 13.39 -2.11
N ILE A 44 -18.32 13.91 -1.24
CA ILE A 44 -18.69 14.32 0.11
C ILE A 44 -18.62 15.84 0.12
N SER A 45 -19.80 16.48 0.14
CA SER A 45 -19.95 17.94 0.15
C SER A 45 -18.98 18.59 1.13
N ASP A 46 -18.35 19.67 0.68
CA ASP A 46 -17.41 20.49 1.46
C ASP A 46 -16.15 19.77 1.95
N PHE A 47 -16.00 18.47 1.69
CA PHE A 47 -14.83 17.66 2.05
C PHE A 47 -13.99 17.31 0.82
N GLY A 48 -14.62 16.71 -0.20
CA GLY A 48 -13.96 16.38 -1.45
C GLY A 48 -14.49 15.13 -2.12
N VAL A 49 -13.84 14.77 -3.23
CA VAL A 49 -14.26 13.71 -4.13
C VAL A 49 -13.28 12.54 -4.08
N PHE A 50 -13.80 11.34 -3.85
CA PHE A 50 -13.09 10.09 -4.09
C PHE A 50 -13.41 9.54 -5.47
N LYS A 51 -12.38 9.16 -6.22
CA LYS A 51 -12.56 8.50 -7.53
C LYS A 51 -11.43 7.54 -7.84
N THR A 52 -11.62 6.67 -8.82
CA THR A 52 -10.58 5.75 -9.28
C THR A 52 -9.81 6.37 -10.45
N ARG A 53 -8.47 6.32 -10.41
CA ARG A 53 -7.58 6.73 -11.51
C ARG A 53 -6.88 5.52 -12.10
N TYR A 54 -6.68 5.55 -13.42
CA TYR A 54 -5.88 4.57 -14.14
C TYR A 54 -4.42 5.05 -14.22
N ARG A 55 -3.49 4.23 -13.75
CA ARG A 55 -2.06 4.58 -13.66
C ARG A 55 -1.35 4.74 -15.02
N ASN A 56 -1.99 4.39 -16.13
CA ASN A 56 -1.34 4.33 -17.45
C ASN A 56 -1.35 5.64 -18.24
N GLU A 57 -2.11 6.66 -17.85
CA GLU A 57 -2.21 7.91 -18.63
C GLU A 57 -0.93 8.77 -18.59
N ASP A 58 -0.13 8.70 -17.51
CA ASP A 58 1.08 9.53 -17.35
C ASP A 58 2.39 8.85 -17.78
N MET A 59 2.39 7.53 -18.04
CA MET A 59 3.62 6.76 -18.33
C MET A 59 3.83 6.43 -19.80
N GLN A 60 2.85 6.66 -20.68
CA GLN A 60 2.96 6.29 -22.09
C GLN A 60 3.95 7.13 -22.90
N SER A 61 4.37 8.30 -22.41
CA SER A 61 5.36 9.15 -23.10
C SER A 61 6.82 8.82 -22.77
N ARG A 62 7.12 7.85 -21.87
CA ARG A 62 8.50 7.62 -21.40
C ARG A 62 9.09 6.21 -21.51
N LEU A 63 8.32 5.16 -21.81
CA LEU A 63 8.84 3.78 -21.84
C LEU A 63 8.23 2.97 -22.99
N GLN A 64 8.92 2.94 -24.14
CA GLN A 64 8.50 2.24 -25.37
C GLN A 64 8.66 0.70 -25.35
N PHE A 65 9.05 0.06 -24.24
CA PHE A 65 9.51 -1.34 -24.29
C PHE A 65 9.12 -2.23 -23.09
N LEU A 66 7.89 -2.11 -22.57
CA LEU A 66 7.36 -3.13 -21.66
C LEU A 66 5.97 -3.53 -22.10
N GLU A 67 5.80 -4.83 -22.36
CA GLU A 67 4.52 -5.48 -22.60
C GLU A 67 3.49 -5.00 -21.57
N VAL A 68 2.44 -4.41 -22.13
CA VAL A 68 1.34 -3.78 -21.43
C VAL A 68 0.49 -4.88 -20.82
N ASP A 69 0.56 -5.07 -19.50
CA ASP A 69 -0.55 -5.76 -18.84
C ASP A 69 -0.84 -5.34 -17.39
N SER A 70 -2.14 -5.20 -17.14
CA SER A 70 -2.88 -4.63 -16.00
C SER A 70 -2.79 -3.10 -15.81
N GLN A 71 -3.78 -2.39 -16.34
CA GLN A 71 -4.21 -1.09 -15.83
C GLN A 71 -4.40 -1.15 -14.32
N ARG A 72 -3.44 -0.60 -13.54
CA ARG A 72 -3.60 -0.52 -12.07
C ARG A 72 -4.57 0.60 -11.73
N ARG A 73 -5.74 0.21 -11.22
CA ARG A 73 -6.74 1.09 -10.61
C ARG A 73 -6.21 1.56 -9.26
N VAL A 74 -6.18 2.87 -9.05
CA VAL A 74 -5.80 3.46 -7.76
C VAL A 74 -6.89 4.42 -7.29
N PRO A 75 -7.40 4.27 -6.05
CA PRO A 75 -8.29 5.26 -5.48
C PRO A 75 -7.51 6.55 -5.24
N ILE A 76 -8.13 7.68 -5.55
CA ILE A 76 -7.59 9.02 -5.30
C ILE A 76 -8.64 9.86 -4.59
N PHE A 77 -8.16 10.79 -3.76
CA PHE A 77 -8.97 11.80 -3.10
C PHE A 77 -8.60 13.18 -3.65
N ILE A 78 -9.60 13.95 -4.04
CA ILE A 78 -9.46 15.33 -4.49
C ILE A 78 -10.18 16.21 -3.46
N PRO A 79 -9.45 17.00 -2.65
CA PRO A 79 -10.08 17.85 -1.65
C PRO A 79 -10.91 18.97 -2.30
N SER A 80 -12.01 19.36 -1.66
CA SER A 80 -12.83 20.50 -2.09
C SER A 80 -12.11 21.84 -1.84
N LYS A 81 -12.61 22.93 -2.43
CA LYS A 81 -12.05 24.27 -2.19
C LYS A 81 -12.28 24.70 -0.74
N GLU A 82 -13.45 24.37 -0.20
CA GLU A 82 -13.88 24.66 1.16
C GLU A 82 -13.00 23.94 2.18
N PHE A 83 -12.69 22.67 1.93
CA PHE A 83 -11.78 21.88 2.76
C PHE A 83 -10.36 22.47 2.76
N VAL A 84 -9.85 22.88 1.60
CA VAL A 84 -8.53 23.51 1.49
C VAL A 84 -8.50 24.88 2.18
N ALA A 85 -9.57 25.67 2.07
CA ALA A 85 -9.67 26.97 2.75
C ALA A 85 -9.60 26.81 4.28
N GLN A 86 -10.35 25.85 4.84
CA GLN A 86 -10.31 25.53 6.27
C GLN A 86 -8.91 25.08 6.75
N LEU A 87 -8.11 24.44 5.88
CA LEU A 87 -6.73 24.07 6.21
C LEU A 87 -5.77 25.26 6.18
N ASN A 88 -6.00 26.24 5.31
CA ASN A 88 -5.14 27.42 5.18
C ASN A 88 -5.33 28.43 6.32
N ASP A 89 -6.53 28.50 6.90
CA ASP A 89 -6.83 29.34 8.07
C ASP A 89 -6.26 28.78 9.38
N LEU A 90 -5.81 27.53 9.37
CA LEU A 90 -5.05 26.94 10.48
C LEU A 90 -3.59 27.36 10.31
N GLU A 91 -3.12 28.35 11.09
CA GLU A 91 -1.70 28.68 11.19
C GLU A 91 -0.88 27.46 11.64
N VAL A 92 -0.47 26.62 10.70
CA VAL A 92 0.53 25.59 10.95
C VAL A 92 1.86 26.31 11.00
N LYS A 93 2.40 26.58 12.21
CA LYS A 93 3.79 27.02 12.38
C LYS A 93 4.70 26.07 11.59
N PRO A 94 5.31 26.50 10.47
CA PRO A 94 6.14 25.61 9.71
C PRO A 94 7.42 25.38 10.50
N GLN A 95 7.65 24.16 10.97
CA GLN A 95 9.03 23.73 11.23
C GLN A 95 9.73 23.77 9.88
N ASN A 96 10.83 24.53 9.77
CA ASN A 96 11.61 24.70 8.55
C ASN A 96 11.94 23.34 7.92
N VAL A 97 11.22 22.97 6.86
CA VAL A 97 11.61 21.87 5.97
C VAL A 97 11.72 22.42 4.56
N SER A 98 12.92 22.31 4.00
CA SER A 98 13.32 22.77 2.67
C SER A 98 12.36 22.29 1.58
N LYS A 99 12.11 23.16 0.58
CA LYS A 99 11.17 23.02 -0.56
C LYS A 99 11.40 21.82 -1.50
N HIS A 100 12.26 20.86 -1.17
CA HIS A 100 12.58 19.70 -2.00
C HIS A 100 11.83 18.39 -1.66
N GLU A 101 10.94 18.36 -0.67
CA GLU A 101 10.28 17.11 -0.22
C GLU A 101 8.77 17.00 -0.51
N LEU A 102 8.21 17.70 -1.49
CA LEU A 102 6.82 17.46 -1.93
C LEU A 102 6.74 16.25 -2.88
N ARG A 103 6.90 15.06 -2.29
CA ARG A 103 6.46 13.79 -2.87
C ARG A 103 5.66 13.06 -1.80
N CYS A 104 4.34 13.00 -2.00
CA CYS A 104 3.36 12.43 -1.07
C CYS A 104 3.85 11.11 -0.45
N LYS A 105 4.22 11.17 0.82
CA LYS A 105 4.47 10.01 1.69
C LYS A 105 3.08 9.45 2.05
N SER A 106 2.72 8.33 1.43
CA SER A 106 1.65 7.48 1.94
C SER A 106 2.04 7.03 3.35
N ASP A 107 1.14 7.23 4.32
CA ASP A 107 1.26 6.69 5.67
C ASP A 107 1.40 5.16 5.61
N SER A 108 2.65 4.70 5.66
CA SER A 108 2.97 3.44 6.30
C SER A 108 3.73 3.82 7.56
N THR A 109 3.18 3.46 8.71
CA THR A 109 3.93 3.33 9.97
C THR A 109 5.13 2.43 9.74
N TYR A 110 6.22 3.03 9.32
CA TYR A 110 7.57 2.54 9.45
C TYR A 110 8.39 3.76 9.81
N GLU A 111 8.67 3.90 11.10
CA GLU A 111 9.90 4.53 11.53
C GLU A 111 11.01 4.10 10.56
N ILE A 112 11.65 5.08 9.94
CA ILE A 112 12.86 4.86 9.15
C ILE A 112 13.96 4.52 10.15
N ASN A 113 13.91 3.30 10.66
CA ASN A 113 15.09 2.61 11.10
C ASN A 113 15.82 2.26 9.81
N LEU A 114 17.02 2.82 9.59
CA LEU A 114 17.87 2.58 8.42
C LEU A 114 18.33 1.09 8.28
N LYS A 115 17.68 0.18 9.03
CA LYS A 115 17.73 -1.28 8.97
C LYS A 115 16.35 -1.92 8.68
N ALA A 116 15.39 -1.20 8.09
CA ALA A 116 14.04 -1.72 7.85
C ALA A 116 14.08 -3.00 7.00
N GLN A 117 13.87 -4.14 7.65
CA GLN A 117 13.70 -5.43 6.99
C GLN A 117 12.43 -5.36 6.12
N SER A 118 12.47 -5.96 4.92
CA SER A 118 11.29 -6.06 4.07
C SER A 118 10.14 -6.77 4.82
N LYS A 119 8.88 -6.60 4.40
CA LYS A 119 7.73 -7.27 5.06
C LYS A 119 7.93 -8.77 5.21
N LEU A 120 8.52 -9.42 4.21
CA LEU A 120 8.89 -10.83 4.29
C LEU A 120 10.13 -11.04 5.18
N GLY A 121 11.13 -10.16 5.09
CA GLY A 121 12.32 -10.20 5.97
C GLY A 121 11.97 -10.09 7.46
N ALA A 122 10.95 -9.31 7.82
CA ALA A 122 10.43 -9.21 9.19
C ALA A 122 9.80 -10.52 9.70
N LEU A 123 9.35 -11.40 8.79
CA LEU A 123 8.89 -12.76 9.11
C LEU A 123 10.04 -13.78 9.12
N GLY A 124 11.28 -13.34 8.93
CA GLY A 124 12.47 -14.17 8.85
C GLY A 124 12.75 -14.72 7.45
N TYR A 125 12.00 -14.34 6.42
CA TYR A 125 12.25 -14.81 5.06
C TYR A 125 13.59 -14.28 4.54
N SER A 126 14.48 -15.19 4.14
CA SER A 126 15.83 -14.87 3.69
C SER A 126 16.33 -15.94 2.72
N ILE A 127 17.07 -15.52 1.69
CA ILE A 127 17.73 -16.43 0.73
C ILE A 127 18.82 -17.31 1.38
N LYS A 128 19.26 -16.98 2.60
CA LYS A 128 20.21 -17.80 3.37
C LYS A 128 19.58 -19.06 3.94
N LEU A 129 18.24 -19.12 4.00
CA LEU A 129 17.51 -20.28 4.47
C LEU A 129 17.35 -21.32 3.37
N SER A 130 17.18 -22.58 3.77
CA SER A 130 16.82 -23.66 2.86
C SER A 130 15.47 -23.40 2.18
N ARG A 131 15.25 -24.03 1.03
CA ARG A 131 13.99 -23.91 0.27
C ARG A 131 12.77 -24.28 1.12
N ASP A 132 12.89 -25.29 1.97
CA ASP A 132 11.77 -25.74 2.81
C ASP A 132 11.48 -24.76 3.94
N GLU A 133 12.51 -24.20 4.58
CA GLU A 133 12.32 -23.16 5.60
C GLU A 133 11.69 -21.89 5.02
N ARG A 134 12.17 -21.45 3.84
CA ARG A 134 11.57 -20.31 3.14
C ARG A 134 10.13 -20.60 2.77
N TRP A 135 9.86 -21.78 2.22
CA TRP A 135 8.51 -22.20 1.86
C TRP A 135 7.57 -22.21 3.06
N ARG A 136 8.03 -22.75 4.20
CA ARG A 136 7.26 -22.75 5.45
C ARG A 136 6.91 -21.33 5.90
N ILE A 137 7.86 -20.39 5.84
CA ILE A 137 7.58 -18.98 6.17
C ILE A 137 6.54 -18.39 5.21
N LEU A 138 6.62 -18.69 3.91
CA LEU A 138 5.66 -18.19 2.94
C LEU A 138 4.24 -18.73 3.21
N ILE A 139 4.11 -20.04 3.41
CA ILE A 139 2.80 -20.71 3.56
C ILE A 139 2.19 -20.49 4.95
N GLU A 140 2.96 -20.67 6.02
CA GLU A 140 2.41 -20.68 7.39
C GLU A 140 2.35 -19.28 8.00
N LYS A 141 3.14 -18.33 7.51
CA LYS A 141 3.21 -16.98 8.10
C LYS A 141 2.79 -15.89 7.11
N ALA A 142 3.44 -15.81 5.95
CA ALA A 142 3.28 -14.67 5.05
C ALA A 142 1.91 -14.65 4.36
N ILE A 143 1.46 -15.79 3.82
CA ILE A 143 0.15 -15.87 3.15
C ILE A 143 -1.01 -15.62 4.12
N PRO A 144 -1.08 -16.22 5.33
CA PRO A 144 -2.14 -15.92 6.28
C PRO A 144 -2.21 -14.44 6.69
N LEU A 145 -1.05 -13.76 6.79
CA LEU A 145 -0.98 -12.36 7.21
C LEU A 145 -1.25 -11.36 6.09
N PHE A 146 -0.77 -11.63 4.87
CA PHE A 146 -0.76 -10.65 3.79
C PHE A 146 -1.58 -11.06 2.57
N GLY A 147 -1.98 -12.33 2.46
CA GLY A 147 -2.66 -12.90 1.30
C GLY A 147 -1.72 -13.29 0.15
N MET A 148 -2.12 -14.30 -0.61
CA MET A 148 -1.33 -14.90 -1.70
C MET A 148 -0.84 -13.87 -2.72
N LYS A 149 -1.75 -13.05 -3.27
CA LYS A 149 -1.43 -12.03 -4.28
C LYS A 149 -0.40 -11.00 -3.78
N SER A 150 -0.46 -10.65 -2.49
CA SER A 150 0.46 -9.68 -1.88
C SER A 150 1.87 -10.27 -1.75
N VAL A 151 1.96 -11.53 -1.31
CA VAL A 151 3.23 -12.26 -1.20
C VAL A 151 3.87 -12.44 -2.58
N GLU A 152 3.12 -12.90 -3.58
CA GLU A 152 3.61 -13.03 -4.97
C GLU A 152 4.09 -11.69 -5.52
N SER A 153 3.30 -10.62 -5.33
CA SER A 153 3.67 -9.28 -5.78
C SER A 153 4.95 -8.77 -5.12
N HIS A 154 5.17 -9.10 -3.84
CA HIS A 154 6.38 -8.72 -3.12
C HIS A 154 7.61 -9.46 -3.65
N ILE A 155 7.53 -10.77 -3.88
CA ILE A 155 8.64 -11.56 -4.44
C ILE A 155 8.95 -11.10 -5.87
N LEU A 156 7.92 -10.86 -6.68
CA LEU A 156 8.08 -10.32 -8.04
C LEU A 156 8.75 -8.94 -8.02
N TRP A 157 8.40 -8.09 -7.05
CA TRP A 157 9.03 -6.80 -6.86
C TRP A 157 10.52 -6.93 -6.49
N LEU A 158 10.89 -7.87 -5.61
CA LEU A 158 12.29 -8.14 -5.26
C LEU A 158 13.10 -8.54 -6.51
N ILE A 159 12.57 -9.45 -7.32
CA ILE A 159 13.19 -9.89 -8.58
C ILE A 159 13.39 -8.70 -9.52
N LYS A 160 12.33 -7.90 -9.77
CA LYS A 160 12.41 -6.74 -10.68
C LYS A 160 13.36 -5.67 -10.17
N LEU A 161 13.36 -5.39 -8.87
CA LEU A 161 14.23 -4.41 -8.25
C LEU A 161 15.70 -4.82 -8.43
N LYS A 162 16.03 -6.09 -8.19
CA LYS A 162 17.41 -6.57 -8.25
C LYS A 162 17.91 -6.88 -9.65
N LYS A 163 17.03 -7.24 -10.60
CA LYS A 163 17.40 -7.31 -12.03
C LYS A 163 17.80 -5.95 -12.61
N LYS A 164 17.27 -4.84 -12.07
CA LYS A 164 17.62 -3.47 -12.50
C LYS A 164 18.91 -2.96 -11.86
N ASP A 165 19.37 -3.58 -10.78
CA ASP A 165 20.57 -3.19 -10.07
C ASP A 165 21.80 -3.69 -10.84
N ARG A 166 22.55 -2.78 -11.46
CA ARG A 166 23.75 -3.09 -12.25
C ARG A 166 25.03 -3.13 -11.41
N HIS A 167 24.96 -2.77 -10.13
CA HIS A 167 26.15 -2.58 -9.31
C HIS A 167 26.52 -3.79 -8.46
N ARG A 168 25.62 -4.76 -8.30
CA ARG A 168 25.85 -5.96 -7.47
C ARG A 168 25.29 -7.21 -8.15
N ASP A 169 25.98 -8.34 -7.96
CA ASP A 169 25.49 -9.63 -8.44
C ASP A 169 24.43 -10.21 -7.49
N TYR A 170 23.21 -10.37 -8.02
CA TYR A 170 22.07 -10.95 -7.31
C TYR A 170 21.57 -12.23 -7.97
N ARG A 171 22.31 -12.84 -8.91
CA ARG A 171 21.85 -14.00 -9.68
C ARG A 171 21.33 -15.14 -8.80
N SER A 172 22.08 -15.54 -7.77
CA SER A 172 21.67 -16.62 -6.87
C SER A 172 20.42 -16.27 -6.06
N ALA A 173 20.30 -15.01 -5.61
CA ALA A 173 19.12 -14.55 -4.88
C ALA A 173 17.87 -14.53 -5.77
N ILE A 174 18.04 -14.01 -7.00
CA ILE A 174 16.98 -13.96 -8.01
C ILE A 174 16.51 -15.37 -8.36
N PHE A 175 17.44 -16.32 -8.54
CA PHE A 175 17.11 -17.71 -8.83
C PHE A 175 16.25 -18.35 -7.72
N GLU A 176 16.61 -18.14 -6.45
CA GLU A 176 15.81 -18.66 -5.34
C GLU A 176 14.44 -17.97 -5.23
N TRP A 177 14.34 -16.67 -5.49
CA TRP A 177 13.05 -15.97 -5.53
C TRP A 177 12.16 -16.41 -6.70
N GLU A 178 12.76 -16.69 -7.87
CA GLU A 178 12.04 -17.22 -9.03
C GLU A 178 11.50 -18.63 -8.75
N TYR A 179 12.29 -19.47 -8.07
CA TYR A 179 11.83 -20.78 -7.61
C TYR A 179 10.63 -20.67 -6.66
N ASP A 180 10.72 -19.83 -5.63
CA ASP A 180 9.65 -19.63 -4.67
C ASP A 180 8.38 -19.07 -5.34
N LEU A 181 8.54 -18.10 -6.25
CA LEU A 181 7.43 -17.52 -7.01
C LEU A 181 6.74 -18.54 -7.92
N LYS A 182 7.52 -19.39 -8.61
CA LYS A 182 6.97 -20.46 -9.45
C LYS A 182 6.12 -21.41 -8.61
N ARG A 183 6.64 -21.83 -7.46
CA ARG A 183 5.95 -22.74 -6.55
C ARG A 183 4.66 -22.14 -5.97
N LEU A 184 4.65 -20.83 -5.66
CA LEU A 184 3.43 -20.12 -5.24
C LEU A 184 2.36 -20.14 -6.34
N ARG A 185 2.73 -19.86 -7.59
CA ARG A 185 1.79 -19.86 -8.72
C ARG A 185 1.21 -21.24 -8.98
N GLU A 186 2.01 -22.29 -8.88
CA GLU A 186 1.55 -23.68 -9.00
C GLU A 186 0.54 -24.05 -7.91
N LEU A 187 0.70 -23.51 -6.69
CA LEU A 187 -0.28 -23.67 -5.61
C LEU A 187 -1.57 -22.90 -5.89
N ASN A 188 -1.47 -21.69 -6.42
CA ASN A 188 -2.62 -20.83 -6.74
C ASN A 188 -3.48 -21.36 -7.90
N LEU A 189 -2.94 -22.22 -8.76
CA LEU A 189 -3.65 -22.86 -9.87
C LEU A 189 -4.44 -24.13 -9.46
N LYS A 190 -4.34 -24.56 -8.19
CA LYS A 190 -5.03 -25.76 -7.67
C LYS A 190 -6.33 -25.45 -6.93
N TYR A 191 -6.74 -24.18 -6.88
CA TYR A 191 -7.96 -23.68 -6.24
C TYR A 191 -8.65 -22.67 -7.17
#